data_AF-A0AAE5P2W5-F1
#
_entry.id   AF-A0AAE5P2W5-F1
#
_cell.length_a   1.000
_cell.length_b   1.000
_cell.length_c   1.000
_cell.angle_alpha   90.00
_cell.angle_beta   90.00
_cell.angle_gamma   90.00
#
_symmetry.space_group_name_H-M   'P 1'
#
loop_
_entity.id
_entity.type
_entity.pdbx_description
1 polymer ?
#
loop_
_entity_poly.entity_id
_entity_poly.type
_entity_poly.pdbx_seq_one_letter_code
_entity_poly.pdbx_strand_id
1 'polypeptide(L)'
;MRDIWDDGYSQSKKLTEEMVNDAEKKLGVKLPKSYIELCKMQNGGSLKYCDYPTSVPTNWANDHVNVPEIYGIGKEGILSSDYYIEEWDLPKDILLLCGEGHWWVAFDYRNTKDNPPIIYMDLEWGADTLIFELAPNFETFVNGLFIYKNEE
;
A
#
# COMPACT_ATOMS: atom_id res chain seq x y z
N MET A 1 10.88 13.14 -0.37
CA MET A 1 9.68 12.45 -0.90
C MET A 1 9.05 13.22 -2.06
N ARG A 2 8.57 12.54 -3.12
CA ARG A 2 7.79 13.12 -4.24
C ARG A 2 6.36 13.41 -3.80
N ASP A 3 5.79 14.55 -4.21
CA ASP A 3 4.36 14.80 -4.02
C ASP A 3 3.55 14.02 -5.06
N ILE A 4 2.73 13.09 -4.60
CA ILE A 4 1.89 12.21 -5.41
C ILE A 4 0.40 12.33 -5.08
N TRP A 5 0.03 13.16 -4.10
CA TRP A 5 -1.34 13.26 -3.61
C TRP A 5 -2.21 14.03 -4.58
N ASP A 6 -3.40 13.52 -4.88
CA ASP A 6 -4.40 14.28 -5.62
C ASP A 6 -5.13 15.28 -4.70
N ASP A 7 -5.64 16.37 -5.26
CA ASP A 7 -6.38 17.40 -4.53
C ASP A 7 -7.81 16.95 -4.16
N GLY A 8 -8.18 15.71 -4.51
CA GLY A 8 -9.46 15.07 -4.21
C GLY A 8 -9.61 14.63 -2.76
N TYR A 9 -9.77 13.32 -2.54
CA TYR A 9 -10.05 12.78 -1.21
C TYR A 9 -8.78 12.67 -0.35
N SER A 10 -8.88 13.17 0.88
CA SER A 10 -7.86 13.03 1.92
C SER A 10 -8.43 12.21 3.08
N GLN A 11 -7.71 11.17 3.50
CA GLN A 11 -8.13 10.26 4.58
C GLN A 11 -8.01 10.90 5.99
N SER A 12 -7.49 12.13 6.06
CA SER A 12 -7.52 13.06 7.20
C SER A 12 -6.49 12.84 8.34
N LYS A 13 -6.51 13.85 9.25
CA LYS A 13 -5.61 14.19 10.37
C LYS A 13 -4.13 14.28 10.02
N LYS A 14 -3.56 15.47 10.31
CA LYS A 14 -2.12 15.71 10.24
C LYS A 14 -1.39 14.70 11.11
N LEU A 15 -0.45 13.99 10.51
CA LEU A 15 0.35 13.00 11.21
C LEU A 15 1.19 13.67 12.31
N THR A 16 1.25 13.03 13.48
CA THR A 16 2.14 13.41 14.58
C THR A 16 3.15 12.29 14.85
N GLU A 17 4.28 12.63 15.46
CA GLU A 17 5.28 11.63 15.87
C GLU A 17 4.71 10.63 16.89
N GLU A 18 3.79 11.05 17.76
CA GLU A 18 3.09 10.17 18.70
C GLU A 18 2.26 9.11 17.97
N MET A 19 1.50 9.50 16.93
CA MET A 19 0.74 8.56 16.10
C MET A 19 1.63 7.51 15.44
N VAL A 20 2.82 7.91 14.96
CA VAL A 20 3.80 6.99 14.38
C VAL A 20 4.31 6.01 15.43
N ASN A 21 4.75 6.52 16.58
CA ASN A 21 5.29 5.69 17.67
C ASN A 21 4.24 4.69 18.19
N ASP A 22 2.99 5.13 18.36
CA ASP A 22 1.90 4.26 18.80
C ASP A 22 1.56 3.20 17.75
N ALA A 23 1.55 3.57 16.47
CA ALA A 23 1.33 2.63 15.37
C ALA A 23 2.44 1.56 15.32
N GLU A 24 3.72 1.96 15.31
CA GLU A 24 4.85 1.03 15.32
C GLU A 24 4.81 0.11 16.54
N LYS A 25 4.51 0.64 17.73
CA LYS A 25 4.39 -0.15 18.95
C LYS A 25 3.24 -1.15 18.89
N LYS A 26 2.08 -0.75 18.36
CA LYS A 26 0.92 -1.63 18.20
C LYS A 26 1.20 -2.75 17.20
N LEU A 27 1.80 -2.41 16.07
CA LEU A 27 2.07 -3.33 14.96
C LEU A 27 3.33 -4.19 15.19
N GLY A 28 4.21 -3.80 16.11
CA GLY A 28 5.45 -4.52 16.40
C GLY A 28 6.49 -4.44 15.27
N VAL A 29 6.43 -3.40 14.45
CA VAL A 29 7.32 -3.18 13.28
C VAL A 29 7.81 -1.74 13.23
N LYS A 30 8.87 -1.50 12.44
CA LYS A 30 9.31 -0.17 12.03
C LYS A 30 8.74 0.19 10.67
N LEU A 31 8.00 1.29 10.61
CA LEU A 31 7.43 1.78 9.37
C LEU A 31 8.53 2.42 8.50
N PRO A 32 8.50 2.26 7.16
CA PRO A 32 9.50 2.88 6.30
C PRO A 32 9.54 4.40 6.48
N LYS A 33 10.74 4.96 6.57
CA LYS A 33 10.93 6.41 6.71
C LYS A 33 10.27 7.19 5.59
N SER A 34 10.38 6.70 4.34
CA SER A 34 9.76 7.31 3.16
C SER A 34 8.22 7.30 3.23
N TYR A 35 7.62 6.27 3.83
CA TYR A 35 6.17 6.22 4.07
C TYR A 35 5.74 7.24 5.13
N ILE A 36 6.49 7.34 6.24
CA ILE A 36 6.22 8.37 7.26
C ILE A 36 6.36 9.78 6.66
N GLU A 37 7.39 10.05 5.86
CA GLU A 37 7.57 11.33 5.16
C GLU A 37 6.40 11.65 4.23
N LEU A 38 5.90 10.66 3.49
CA LEU A 38 4.72 10.83 2.65
C LEU A 38 3.47 11.15 3.49
N CYS A 39 3.24 10.40 4.57
CA CYS A 39 2.11 10.61 5.47
C CYS A 39 2.18 11.95 6.24
N LYS A 40 3.38 12.53 6.40
CA LYS A 40 3.56 13.90 6.93
C LYS A 40 3.05 14.97 5.97
N MET A 41 3.12 14.72 4.65
CA MET A 41 2.54 15.61 3.63
C MET A 41 1.01 15.49 3.65
N GLN A 42 0.50 14.25 3.54
CA GLN A 42 -0.92 13.93 3.69
C GLN A 42 -1.04 12.50 4.20
N ASN A 43 -1.81 12.30 5.27
CA ASN A 43 -1.90 11.01 5.97
C ASN A 43 -2.96 10.10 5.32
N GLY A 44 -2.70 9.70 4.08
CA GLY A 44 -3.58 8.86 3.27
C GLY A 44 -4.54 9.65 2.38
N GLY A 45 -5.02 8.99 1.33
CA GLY A 45 -5.93 9.57 0.34
C GLY A 45 -5.62 9.14 -1.09
N SER A 46 -6.23 9.82 -2.05
CA SER A 46 -6.12 9.50 -3.48
C SER A 46 -4.81 9.98 -4.09
N LEU A 47 -4.33 9.26 -5.12
CA LEU A 47 -3.09 9.56 -5.82
C LEU A 47 -3.33 10.27 -7.16
N LYS A 48 -2.38 11.10 -7.59
CA LYS A 48 -2.28 11.65 -8.96
C LYS A 48 -1.80 10.59 -9.96
N TYR A 49 -0.98 9.66 -9.49
CA TYR A 49 -0.32 8.61 -10.27
C TYR A 49 -0.82 7.27 -9.74
N CYS A 50 -1.80 6.70 -10.42
CA CYS A 50 -2.59 5.59 -9.91
C CYS A 50 -2.13 4.23 -10.42
N ASP A 51 -0.99 4.12 -11.11
CA ASP A 51 -0.56 2.85 -11.70
C ASP A 51 0.90 2.54 -11.38
N TYR A 52 1.22 1.26 -11.21
CA TYR A 52 2.58 0.76 -10.99
C TYR A 52 2.93 -0.36 -11.98
N PRO A 53 4.08 -0.31 -12.66
CA PRO A 53 4.41 -1.27 -13.71
C PRO A 53 4.77 -2.64 -13.12
N THR A 54 4.40 -3.71 -13.82
CA THR A 54 4.79 -5.09 -13.48
C THR A 54 4.97 -5.91 -14.75
N SER A 55 5.77 -6.97 -14.68
CA SER A 55 5.85 -7.98 -15.77
C SER A 55 4.95 -9.19 -15.54
N VAL A 56 4.26 -9.22 -14.39
CA VAL A 56 3.33 -10.28 -14.00
C VAL A 56 1.91 -9.83 -14.38
N PRO A 57 1.24 -10.51 -15.31
CA PRO A 57 -0.16 -10.23 -15.63
C PRO A 57 -1.07 -10.45 -14.42
N THR A 58 -2.07 -9.60 -14.27
CA THR A 58 -3.12 -9.68 -13.24
C THR A 58 -4.49 -9.75 -13.90
N ASN A 59 -5.56 -9.92 -13.11
CA ASN A 59 -6.92 -9.83 -13.65
C ASN A 59 -7.27 -8.42 -14.18
N TRP A 60 -6.49 -7.41 -13.81
CA TRP A 60 -6.70 -6.02 -14.21
C TRP A 60 -5.99 -5.67 -15.52
N ALA A 61 -4.68 -5.95 -15.59
CA ALA A 61 -3.84 -5.61 -16.74
C ALA A 61 -2.64 -6.54 -16.87
N ASN A 62 -2.04 -6.56 -18.07
CA ASN A 62 -0.92 -7.42 -18.40
C ASN A 62 0.44 -6.88 -17.92
N ASP A 63 0.54 -5.57 -17.70
CA ASP A 63 1.82 -4.85 -17.53
C ASP A 63 1.82 -3.83 -16.39
N HIS A 64 0.73 -3.70 -15.64
CA HIS A 64 0.62 -2.81 -14.49
C HIS A 64 -0.45 -3.26 -13.50
N VAL A 65 -0.45 -2.64 -12.32
CA VAL A 65 -1.52 -2.72 -11.33
C VAL A 65 -2.01 -1.32 -10.99
N ASN A 66 -3.28 -1.21 -10.63
CA ASN A 66 -3.86 0.04 -10.16
C ASN A 66 -3.63 0.23 -8.66
N VAL A 67 -3.33 1.47 -8.27
CA VAL A 67 -3.02 1.95 -6.93
C VAL A 67 -3.66 3.34 -6.79
N PRO A 68 -5.00 3.41 -6.69
CA PRO A 68 -5.73 4.68 -6.71
C PRO A 68 -5.53 5.52 -5.44
N GLU A 69 -5.08 4.89 -4.36
CA GLU A 69 -4.90 5.52 -3.07
C GLU A 69 -3.77 4.88 -2.28
N ILE A 70 -3.33 5.58 -1.23
CA ILE A 70 -2.46 5.01 -0.19
C ILE A 70 -3.13 5.26 1.15
N TYR A 71 -3.22 4.22 1.96
CA TYR A 71 -3.73 4.31 3.32
C TYR A 71 -2.77 5.06 4.23
N GLY A 72 -3.34 5.90 5.09
CA GLY A 72 -2.61 6.62 6.12
C GLY A 72 -2.30 5.78 7.36
N ILE A 73 -1.53 6.37 8.26
CA ILE A 73 -1.31 5.86 9.60
C ILE A 73 -2.50 6.24 10.48
N GLY A 74 -3.36 5.26 10.75
CA GLY A 74 -4.57 5.48 11.55
C GLY A 74 -5.49 4.26 11.55
N LYS A 75 -6.59 4.36 12.32
CA LYS A 75 -7.58 3.28 12.47
C LYS A 75 -8.25 2.91 11.16
N GLU A 76 -8.61 3.91 10.35
CA GLU A 76 -9.22 3.74 9.03
C GLU A 76 -8.16 3.50 7.91
N GLY A 77 -6.89 3.36 8.29
CA GLY A 77 -5.79 3.09 7.36
C GLY A 77 -5.08 1.81 7.77
N ILE A 78 -3.75 1.81 7.79
CA ILE A 78 -2.96 0.58 7.98
C ILE A 78 -3.23 -0.16 9.32
N LEU A 79 -3.78 0.51 10.34
CA LEU A 79 -4.11 -0.13 11.62
C LEU A 79 -5.37 -0.99 11.57
N SER A 80 -6.10 -0.98 10.45
CA SER A 80 -7.21 -1.90 10.15
C SER A 80 -6.75 -3.20 9.49
N SER A 81 -5.45 -3.33 9.16
CA SER A 81 -4.93 -4.49 8.41
C SER A 81 -5.31 -5.82 9.04
N ASP A 82 -5.17 -5.97 10.36
CA ASP A 82 -5.49 -7.21 11.07
C ASP A 82 -6.94 -7.66 10.84
N TYR A 83 -7.89 -6.73 10.83
CA TYR A 83 -9.30 -7.03 10.59
C TYR A 83 -9.50 -7.64 9.20
N TYR A 84 -8.94 -7.01 8.16
CA TYR A 84 -9.07 -7.49 6.79
C TYR A 84 -8.25 -8.75 6.52
N ILE A 85 -7.10 -8.91 7.17
CA ILE A 85 -6.31 -10.13 7.10
C ILE A 85 -7.12 -11.32 7.63
N GLU A 86 -7.84 -11.16 8.75
CA GLU A 86 -8.72 -12.19 9.28
C GLU A 86 -9.95 -12.44 8.40
N GLU A 87 -10.61 -11.37 7.94
CA GLU A 87 -11.83 -11.46 7.13
C GLU A 87 -11.59 -12.15 5.78
N TRP A 88 -10.45 -11.89 5.15
CA TRP A 88 -10.12 -12.37 3.79
C TRP A 88 -9.09 -13.50 3.78
N ASP A 89 -8.75 -14.08 4.93
CA ASP A 89 -7.74 -15.14 5.10
C ASP A 89 -6.39 -14.82 4.41
N LEU A 90 -5.94 -13.58 4.56
CA LEU A 90 -4.70 -13.09 3.94
C LEU A 90 -3.46 -13.60 4.70
N PRO A 91 -2.26 -13.54 4.08
CA PRO A 91 -1.02 -13.79 4.80
C PRO A 91 -0.91 -12.89 6.04
N LYS A 92 -0.49 -13.49 7.16
CA LYS A 92 -0.16 -12.74 8.38
C LYS A 92 1.14 -11.94 8.20
N ASP A 93 1.39 -11.02 9.13
CA ASP A 93 2.59 -10.16 9.15
C ASP A 93 2.72 -9.29 7.87
N ILE A 94 1.59 -8.82 7.33
CA ILE A 94 1.55 -7.80 6.28
C ILE A 94 0.76 -6.57 6.76
N LEU A 95 0.98 -5.42 6.15
CA LEU A 95 0.13 -4.23 6.39
C LEU A 95 -0.48 -3.77 5.07
N LEU A 96 -1.81 -3.75 5.00
CA LEU A 96 -2.56 -3.34 3.82
C LEU A 96 -2.37 -1.84 3.62
N LEU A 97 -1.88 -1.48 2.43
CA LEU A 97 -1.52 -0.12 2.05
C LEU A 97 -2.53 0.47 1.06
N CYS A 98 -3.22 -0.38 0.31
CA CYS A 98 -4.28 -0.03 -0.63
C CYS A 98 -5.03 -1.32 -1.00
N GLY A 99 -6.28 -1.20 -1.43
CA GLY A 99 -7.04 -2.31 -2.00
C GLY A 99 -8.44 -2.43 -1.43
N GLU A 100 -9.18 -3.39 -1.96
CA GLU A 100 -10.49 -3.75 -1.44
C GLU A 100 -10.77 -5.19 -1.82
N GLY A 101 -11.13 -6.02 -0.84
CA GLY A 101 -11.63 -7.39 -0.99
C GLY A 101 -10.83 -8.28 -1.96
N HIS A 102 -11.10 -8.13 -3.25
CA HIS A 102 -10.55 -8.88 -4.38
C HIS A 102 -9.05 -8.68 -4.62
N TRP A 103 -8.48 -7.53 -4.25
CA TRP A 103 -7.05 -7.27 -4.44
C TRP A 103 -6.49 -6.31 -3.39
N TRP A 104 -5.19 -6.42 -3.14
CA TRP A 104 -4.50 -5.62 -2.14
C TRP A 104 -3.06 -5.31 -2.53
N VAL A 105 -2.59 -4.13 -2.15
CA VAL A 105 -1.17 -3.77 -2.09
C VAL A 105 -0.79 -3.69 -0.62
N ALA A 106 0.34 -4.29 -0.24
CA ALA A 106 0.72 -4.38 1.17
C ALA A 106 2.23 -4.27 1.40
N PHE A 107 2.61 -3.79 2.59
CA PHE A 107 3.95 -4.01 3.13
C PHE A 107 4.10 -5.47 3.58
N ASP A 108 5.18 -6.12 3.18
CA ASP A 108 5.44 -7.52 3.55
C ASP A 108 6.48 -7.66 4.67
N TYR A 109 6.01 -7.72 5.92
CA TYR A 109 6.84 -7.90 7.11
C TYR A 109 7.02 -9.37 7.50
N ARG A 110 6.68 -10.34 6.64
CA ARG A 110 6.83 -11.77 6.95
C ARG A 110 8.29 -12.15 7.23
N ASN A 111 9.23 -11.47 6.56
CA ASN A 111 10.66 -11.78 6.63
C ASN A 111 11.53 -10.64 7.19
N THR A 112 10.94 -9.50 7.57
CA THR A 112 11.65 -8.36 8.15
C THR A 112 10.75 -7.59 9.12
N LYS A 113 11.36 -6.80 10.01
CA LYS A 113 10.65 -5.88 10.90
C LYS A 113 10.98 -4.41 10.61
N ASP A 114 11.79 -4.14 9.59
CA ASP A 114 12.19 -2.80 9.14
C ASP A 114 12.33 -2.77 7.62
N ASN A 115 11.84 -1.69 7.00
CA ASN A 115 11.89 -1.40 5.56
C ASN A 115 11.53 -2.61 4.64
N PRO A 116 10.30 -3.15 4.73
CA PRO A 116 9.86 -4.29 3.92
C PRO A 116 9.62 -3.95 2.44
N PRO A 117 9.59 -4.98 1.58
CA PRO A 117 9.11 -4.84 0.22
C PRO A 117 7.60 -4.59 0.16
N ILE A 118 7.15 -4.17 -1.02
CA ILE A 118 5.74 -4.00 -1.37
C ILE A 118 5.30 -5.18 -2.21
N ILE A 119 4.19 -5.81 -1.83
CA ILE A 119 3.57 -6.91 -2.57
C ILE A 119 2.21 -6.49 -3.14
N TYR A 120 1.84 -7.14 -4.23
CA TYR A 120 0.48 -7.15 -4.76
C TYR A 120 -0.15 -8.53 -4.52
N MET A 121 -1.44 -8.54 -4.24
CA MET A 121 -2.25 -9.73 -4.07
C MET A 121 -3.50 -9.61 -4.93
N ASP A 122 -3.74 -10.60 -5.79
CA ASP A 122 -4.99 -10.79 -6.53
C ASP A 122 -5.65 -12.05 -5.96
N LEU A 123 -6.76 -11.88 -5.26
CA LEU A 123 -7.47 -12.97 -4.60
C LEU A 123 -8.38 -13.74 -5.55
N GLU A 124 -8.59 -13.23 -6.77
CA GLU A 124 -9.46 -13.84 -7.78
C GLU A 124 -8.67 -14.42 -8.97
N TRP A 125 -7.39 -14.76 -8.78
CA TRP A 125 -6.54 -15.31 -9.82
C TRP A 125 -6.89 -16.78 -10.13
N GLY A 126 -7.95 -16.97 -10.91
CA GLY A 126 -8.48 -18.30 -11.23
C GLY A 126 -9.08 -18.97 -10.01
N ALA A 127 -8.45 -20.04 -9.53
CA ALA A 127 -8.86 -20.76 -8.31
C ALA A 127 -7.89 -20.52 -7.13
N ASP A 128 -6.83 -19.73 -7.34
CA ASP A 128 -5.75 -19.51 -6.39
C ASP A 128 -5.57 -18.00 -6.11
N THR A 129 -4.80 -17.68 -5.08
CA THR A 129 -4.33 -16.32 -4.83
C THR A 129 -2.98 -16.08 -5.50
N LEU A 130 -2.88 -15.04 -6.34
CA LEU A 130 -1.61 -14.58 -6.90
C LEU A 130 -0.99 -13.56 -5.95
N ILE A 131 0.25 -13.80 -5.52
CA ILE A 131 1.03 -12.88 -4.69
C ILE A 131 2.42 -12.70 -5.30
N PHE A 132 2.84 -11.46 -5.54
CA PHE A 132 4.19 -11.16 -6.01
C PHE A 132 4.70 -9.81 -5.50
N GLU A 133 6.02 -9.62 -5.51
CA GLU A 133 6.66 -8.35 -5.14
C GLU A 133 6.51 -7.31 -6.26
N LEU A 134 6.00 -6.13 -5.92
CA LEU A 134 5.98 -4.95 -6.80
C LEU A 134 7.30 -4.18 -6.72
N ALA A 135 7.80 -3.97 -5.51
CA ALA A 135 8.98 -3.17 -5.28
C ALA A 135 9.75 -3.64 -4.04
N PRO A 136 11.08 -3.47 -4.01
CA PRO A 136 11.90 -3.90 -2.88
C PRO A 136 11.73 -3.03 -1.62
N ASN A 137 11.09 -1.85 -1.75
CA ASN A 137 10.77 -0.95 -0.64
C ASN A 137 9.76 0.12 -1.09
N PHE A 138 9.22 0.85 -0.11
CA PHE A 138 8.22 1.91 -0.34
C PHE A 138 8.70 3.06 -1.23
N GLU A 139 9.96 3.47 -1.09
CA GLU A 139 10.48 4.61 -1.86
C GLU A 139 10.58 4.27 -3.34
N THR A 140 11.07 3.06 -3.66
CA THR A 140 11.09 2.54 -5.03
C THR A 140 9.68 2.41 -5.59
N PHE A 141 8.72 1.96 -4.78
CA PHE A 141 7.31 1.88 -5.17
C PHE A 141 6.73 3.25 -5.55
N VAL A 142 6.79 4.24 -4.66
CA VAL A 142 6.22 5.56 -4.93
C VAL A 142 6.89 6.26 -6.12
N ASN A 143 8.20 6.11 -6.27
CA ASN A 143 8.91 6.72 -7.38
C ASN A 143 8.59 6.05 -8.73
N GLY A 144 8.13 4.80 -8.74
CA GLY A 144 7.70 4.09 -9.94
C GLY A 144 6.25 4.32 -10.35
N LEU A 145 5.45 5.03 -9.54
CA LEU A 145 4.06 5.35 -9.87
C LEU A 145 3.98 6.27 -11.11
N PHE A 146 3.04 5.95 -11.99
CA PHE A 146 2.76 6.69 -13.22
C PHE A 146 1.26 6.85 -13.47
N ILE A 147 0.91 7.59 -14.53
CA ILE A 147 -0.47 7.70 -15.03
C ILE A 147 -0.55 6.83 -16.29
N TYR A 148 -1.32 5.75 -16.25
CA TYR A 148 -1.67 5.05 -17.46
C TYR A 148 -2.68 5.88 -18.27
N LYS A 149 -2.34 6.16 -19.53
CA LYS A 149 -3.25 6.79 -20.48
C LYS A 149 -3.70 5.71 -21.44
N ASN A 150 -4.97 5.33 -21.40
CA ASN A 150 -5.56 4.56 -22.48
C ASN A 150 -5.35 5.36 -23.78
N GLU A 151 -4.64 4.76 -24.73
CA GLU A 151 -4.63 5.29 -26.10
C GLU A 151 -6.04 5.02 -26.67
N GLU A 152 -6.80 6.09 -26.88
CA GLU A 152 -8.07 6.04 -27.65
C GLU A 152 -7.82 5.65 -29.12
#